data_AF-A0A7J2TL34-F1
#
_entry.id   AF-A0A7J2TL34-F1
#
_cell.length_a   1.000
_cell.length_b   1.000
_cell.length_c   1.000
_cell.angle_alpha   90.00
_cell.angle_beta   90.00
_cell.angle_gamma   90.00
#
_symmetry.space_group_name_H-M   'P 1'
#
loop_
_entity.id
_entity.type
_entity.pdbx_description
1 polymer ?
#
loop_
_entity_poly.entity_id
_entity_poly.type
_entity_poly.pdbx_seq_one_letter_code
_entity_poly.pdbx_strand_id
1 'polypeptide(L)'
;LFLEDPEKIVHAYRHQLSGGMLQRILVAMGISGKTEAIFFDEPTKGLDTITKEKLLELLRFARSMTESMFVVSHDLEFIERIADRIAVIHRGEIVEISEAKEFFENPKHPYSRMLIDSVPSKGLKKYFDKIDFNSEGCSYYLICQRAREICKKNRPSWIKLESGGLRCLVDIWK
;
A
#
# COMPACT_ATOMS: atom_id res chain seq x y z
N LEU A 1 -0.09 -16.29 18.28
CA LEU A 1 1.07 -15.37 18.23
C LEU A 1 2.34 -16.21 18.30
N PHE A 2 2.97 -16.50 17.16
CA PHE A 2 4.13 -17.39 17.04
C PHE A 2 5.40 -16.76 17.64
N LEU A 3 5.41 -16.57 18.96
CA LEU A 3 6.56 -16.14 19.74
C LEU A 3 7.03 -17.32 20.57
N GLU A 4 8.29 -17.70 20.39
CA GLU A 4 8.93 -18.73 21.22
C GLU A 4 9.21 -18.13 22.60
N ASP A 5 8.79 -18.84 23.66
CA ASP A 5 8.97 -18.45 25.06
C ASP A 5 8.42 -17.04 25.42
N PRO A 6 7.09 -16.85 25.43
CA PRO A 6 6.46 -15.57 25.75
C PRO A 6 6.84 -14.99 27.11
N GLU A 7 7.03 -15.85 28.12
CA GLU A 7 7.39 -15.40 29.48
C GLU A 7 8.75 -14.70 29.49
N LYS A 8 9.74 -15.27 28.79
CA LYS A 8 11.04 -14.63 28.63
C LYS A 8 10.95 -13.34 27.82
N ILE A 9 10.11 -13.30 26.77
CA ILE A 9 9.95 -12.13 25.91
C ILE A 9 9.36 -10.94 26.66
N VAL A 10 8.43 -11.17 27.59
CA VAL A 10 7.84 -10.09 28.42
C VAL A 10 8.90 -9.31 29.21
N HIS A 11 10.02 -9.97 29.54
CA HIS A 11 11.14 -9.37 30.26
C HIS A 11 12.28 -8.89 29.35
N ALA A 12 12.17 -9.06 28.03
CA ALA A 12 13.22 -8.71 27.09
C ALA A 12 13.20 -7.22 26.69
N TYR A 13 14.37 -6.62 26.56
CA TYR A 13 14.54 -5.28 25.99
C TYR A 13 14.49 -5.31 24.47
N ARG A 14 14.13 -4.17 23.85
CA ARG A 14 14.03 -4.02 22.38
C ARG A 14 15.25 -4.55 21.62
N HIS A 15 16.46 -4.31 22.12
CA HIS A 15 17.71 -4.72 21.47
C HIS A 15 18.00 -6.23 21.58
N GLN A 16 17.21 -6.96 22.36
CA GLN A 16 17.30 -8.43 22.53
C GLN A 16 16.30 -9.17 21.64
N LEU A 17 15.48 -8.45 20.88
CA LEU A 17 14.41 -9.00 20.05
C LEU A 17 14.71 -8.77 18.57
N SER A 18 14.44 -9.77 17.73
CA SER A 18 14.54 -9.58 16.28
C SER A 18 13.46 -8.61 15.78
N GLY A 19 13.67 -7.98 14.61
CA GLY A 19 12.67 -7.09 14.00
C GLY A 19 11.31 -7.77 13.82
N GLY A 20 11.30 -9.04 13.40
CA GLY A 20 10.10 -9.86 13.29
C GLY A 20 9.41 -10.13 14.63
N MET A 21 10.16 -10.36 15.71
CA MET A 21 9.58 -10.49 17.05
C MET A 21 8.93 -9.19 17.50
N LEU A 22 9.63 -8.06 17.33
CA LEU A 22 9.11 -6.74 17.69
C LEU A 22 7.81 -6.43 16.95
N GLN A 23 7.75 -6.68 15.64
CA GLN A 23 6.52 -6.45 14.88
C GLN A 23 5.37 -7.34 15.34
N ARG A 24 5.61 -8.63 15.61
CA ARG A 24 4.58 -9.52 16.15
C ARG A 24 4.06 -9.06 17.51
N ILE A 25 4.95 -8.56 18.37
CA ILE A 25 4.58 -7.97 19.67
C ILE A 25 3.72 -6.71 19.47
N LEU A 26 4.12 -5.81 18.57
CA LEU A 26 3.37 -4.58 18.29
C LEU A 26 1.96 -4.87 17.75
N VAL A 27 1.83 -5.84 16.83
CA VAL A 27 0.52 -6.28 16.33
C VAL A 27 -0.31 -6.88 17.47
N ALA A 28 0.28 -7.74 18.32
CA ALA A 28 -0.39 -8.32 19.48
C ALA A 28 -0.93 -7.25 20.43
N MET A 29 -0.10 -6.25 20.73
CA MET A 29 -0.47 -5.11 21.58
C MET A 29 -1.65 -4.35 20.97
N GLY A 30 -1.62 -4.10 19.65
CA GLY A 30 -2.69 -3.40 18.94
C GLY A 30 -4.05 -4.12 19.04
N ILE A 31 -4.08 -5.44 18.93
CA ILE A 31 -5.33 -6.22 18.93
C ILE A 31 -5.82 -6.65 20.32
N SER A 32 -5.00 -6.48 21.36
CA SER A 32 -5.35 -6.94 22.72
C SER A 32 -6.52 -6.16 23.34
N GLY A 33 -6.84 -4.97 22.83
CA GLY A 33 -7.77 -4.02 23.44
C GLY A 33 -9.22 -4.01 22.93
N LYS A 34 -9.68 -5.02 22.17
CA LYS A 34 -10.97 -4.96 21.42
C LYS A 34 -11.11 -3.64 20.65
N THR A 35 -10.27 -3.46 19.64
CA THR A 35 -10.23 -2.25 18.82
C THR A 35 -11.19 -2.35 17.63
N GLU A 36 -11.98 -1.31 17.39
CA GLU A 36 -12.82 -1.22 16.19
C GLU A 36 -11.97 -1.14 14.92
N ALA A 37 -10.86 -0.39 14.96
CA ALA A 37 -9.95 -0.24 13.83
C ALA A 37 -8.48 -0.32 14.22
N ILE A 38 -7.66 -0.83 13.29
CA ILE A 38 -6.20 -0.89 13.45
C ILE A 38 -5.49 -0.33 12.21
N PHE A 39 -4.39 0.40 12.45
CA PHE A 39 -3.58 1.04 11.41
C PHE A 39 -2.16 0.50 11.46
N PHE A 40 -1.67 0.02 10.31
CA PHE A 40 -0.31 -0.46 10.15
C PHE A 40 0.43 0.42 9.15
N ASP A 41 1.53 1.02 9.59
CA ASP A 41 2.44 1.79 8.74
C ASP A 41 3.68 0.96 8.41
N GLU A 42 3.81 0.56 7.15
CA GLU A 42 4.93 -0.21 6.61
C GLU A 42 5.28 -1.46 7.45
N PRO A 43 4.30 -2.36 7.71
CA PRO A 43 4.48 -3.46 8.65
C PRO A 43 5.47 -4.52 8.16
N THR A 44 5.85 -4.54 6.88
CA THR A 44 6.81 -5.51 6.31
C THR A 44 8.25 -5.01 6.29
N LYS A 45 8.50 -3.75 6.68
CA LYS A 45 9.81 -3.11 6.56
C LYS A 45 10.86 -3.84 7.41
N GLY A 46 11.97 -4.21 6.77
CA GLY A 46 13.09 -4.87 7.44
C GLY A 46 12.87 -6.36 7.75
N LEU A 47 11.83 -6.98 7.16
CA LEU A 47 11.61 -8.42 7.25
C LEU A 47 12.13 -9.18 6.04
N ASP A 48 12.69 -10.36 6.29
CA ASP A 48 12.95 -11.38 5.28
C ASP A 48 11.63 -12.04 4.80
N THR A 49 11.71 -12.75 3.67
CA THR A 49 10.55 -13.40 3.04
C THR A 49 9.83 -14.39 3.95
N ILE A 50 10.56 -15.18 4.75
CA ILE A 50 9.94 -16.18 5.65
C ILE A 50 9.19 -15.46 6.78
N THR A 51 9.75 -14.38 7.31
CA THR A 51 9.11 -13.62 8.38
C THR A 51 7.88 -12.84 7.88
N LYS A 52 7.85 -12.41 6.62
CA LYS A 52 6.65 -11.81 6.00
C LYS A 52 5.45 -12.76 5.99
N GLU A 53 5.65 -14.06 5.73
CA GLU A 53 4.57 -15.06 5.79
C GLU A 53 3.94 -15.14 7.19
N LYS A 54 4.76 -15.20 8.24
CA LYS A 54 4.30 -15.22 9.63
C LYS A 54 3.56 -13.94 10.01
N LEU A 55 3.99 -12.80 9.47
CA LEU A 55 3.30 -11.53 9.67
C LEU A 55 1.94 -11.52 8.97
N LEU A 56 1.84 -12.02 7.74
CA LEU A 56 0.59 -12.11 7.00
C LEU A 56 -0.47 -12.95 7.73
N GLU A 57 -0.08 -14.10 8.27
CA GLU A 57 -0.98 -14.92 9.11
C GLU A 57 -1.48 -14.13 10.32
N LEU A 58 -0.58 -13.38 10.97
CA LEU A 58 -0.92 -12.57 12.14
C LEU A 58 -1.85 -11.40 11.77
N LEU A 59 -1.64 -10.75 10.63
CA LEU A 59 -2.51 -9.67 10.16
C LEU A 59 -3.89 -10.18 9.74
N ARG A 60 -3.98 -11.39 9.18
CA ARG A 60 -5.27 -12.05 8.92
C ARG A 60 -6.01 -12.35 10.23
N PHE A 61 -5.29 -12.81 11.25
CA PHE A 61 -5.87 -12.97 12.58
C PHE A 61 -6.32 -11.62 13.16
N ALA A 62 -5.49 -10.58 13.08
CA ALA A 62 -5.84 -9.23 13.54
C ALA A 62 -7.09 -8.69 12.83
N ARG A 63 -7.18 -8.88 11.50
CA ARG A 63 -8.37 -8.54 10.70
C ARG A 63 -9.62 -9.25 11.19
N SER A 64 -9.53 -10.51 11.62
CA SER A 64 -10.68 -11.25 12.17
C SER A 64 -11.15 -10.75 13.54
N MET A 65 -10.32 -9.96 14.22
CA MET A 65 -10.55 -9.43 15.56
C MET A 65 -10.93 -7.95 15.58
N THR A 66 -11.00 -7.30 14.41
CA THR A 66 -11.24 -5.86 14.25
C THR A 66 -12.31 -5.62 13.18
N GLU A 67 -13.00 -4.48 13.24
CA GLU A 67 -14.01 -4.14 12.22
C GLU A 67 -13.36 -3.56 10.96
N SER A 68 -12.24 -2.87 11.11
CA SER A 68 -11.52 -2.23 10.00
C SER A 68 -10.00 -2.31 10.18
N MET A 69 -9.30 -2.56 9.08
CA MET A 69 -7.83 -2.61 9.07
C MET A 69 -7.30 -1.77 7.92
N PHE A 70 -6.44 -0.82 8.25
CA PHE A 70 -5.73 0.01 7.28
C PHE A 70 -4.25 -0.37 7.26
N VAL A 71 -3.71 -0.54 6.07
CA VAL A 71 -2.31 -0.93 5.86
C VAL A 71 -1.70 0.00 4.84
N VAL A 72 -0.61 0.67 5.22
CA VAL A 72 0.24 1.46 4.32
C VAL A 72 1.46 0.62 3.99
N SER A 73 1.73 0.44 2.70
CA SER A 73 2.87 -0.34 2.21
C SER A 73 3.22 0.06 0.79
N HIS A 74 4.52 0.06 0.47
CA HIS A 74 5.03 0.10 -0.90
C HIS A 74 5.24 -1.30 -1.50
N ASP A 75 5.10 -2.36 -0.71
CA ASP A 75 5.18 -3.76 -1.16
C ASP A 75 3.84 -4.23 -1.71
N LEU A 76 3.72 -4.28 -3.03
CA LEU A 76 2.48 -4.65 -3.73
C LEU A 76 2.15 -6.14 -3.61
N GLU A 77 3.14 -7.02 -3.53
CA GLU A 77 2.93 -8.47 -3.36
C GLU A 77 2.30 -8.76 -1.99
N PHE A 78 2.73 -8.02 -0.96
CA PHE A 78 2.12 -8.08 0.35
C PHE A 78 0.69 -7.52 0.35
N ILE A 79 0.45 -6.36 -0.29
CA ILE A 79 -0.88 -5.75 -0.36
C ILE A 79 -1.89 -6.64 -1.09
N GLU A 80 -1.50 -7.28 -2.19
CA GLU A 80 -2.33 -8.22 -2.96
C GLU A 80 -2.94 -9.33 -2.08
N ARG A 81 -2.22 -9.74 -1.03
CA ARG A 81 -2.58 -10.89 -0.19
C ARG A 81 -3.43 -10.55 1.02
N ILE A 82 -3.64 -9.26 1.32
CA ILE A 82 -4.30 -8.80 2.56
C ILE A 82 -5.43 -7.80 2.33
N ALA A 83 -5.34 -6.98 1.28
CA ALA A 83 -6.26 -5.87 1.07
C ALA A 83 -7.50 -6.29 0.26
N ASP A 84 -8.67 -5.77 0.65
CA ASP A 84 -9.89 -5.89 -0.17
C ASP A 84 -10.01 -4.72 -1.16
N ARG A 85 -9.52 -3.54 -0.75
CA ARG A 85 -9.55 -2.30 -1.51
C ARG A 85 -8.20 -1.61 -1.40
N ILE A 86 -7.81 -0.93 -2.47
CA ILE A 86 -6.51 -0.27 -2.58
C ILE A 86 -6.74 1.20 -2.88
N ALA A 87 -6.04 2.07 -2.16
CA ALA A 87 -5.94 3.48 -2.44
C ALA A 87 -4.49 3.80 -2.81
N VAL A 88 -4.26 4.26 -4.03
CA VAL A 88 -2.92 4.67 -4.48
C VAL A 88 -2.74 6.15 -4.24
N ILE A 89 -1.66 6.49 -3.54
CA ILE A 89 -1.28 7.87 -3.25
C ILE A 89 -0.06 8.22 -4.11
N HIS A 90 -0.13 9.37 -4.77
CA HIS A 90 0.99 9.98 -5.46
C HIS A 90 1.07 11.45 -5.07
N ARG A 91 2.22 11.88 -4.53
CA ARG A 91 2.48 13.27 -4.10
C ARG A 91 1.37 13.87 -3.23
N GLY A 92 0.89 13.10 -2.25
CA GLY A 92 -0.16 13.53 -1.32
C GLY A 92 -1.57 13.52 -1.88
N GLU A 93 -1.76 13.04 -3.13
CA GLU A 93 -3.09 12.88 -3.73
C GLU A 93 -3.44 11.41 -3.87
N ILE A 94 -4.66 11.05 -3.49
CA ILE A 94 -5.23 9.76 -3.90
C ILE A 94 -5.52 9.85 -5.40
N VAL A 95 -4.78 9.08 -6.19
CA VAL A 95 -4.92 9.06 -7.65
C VAL A 95 -5.87 7.98 -8.12
N GLU A 96 -6.03 6.90 -7.36
CA GLU A 96 -6.92 5.78 -7.67
C GLU A 96 -7.41 5.11 -6.39
N ILE A 97 -8.68 4.74 -6.35
CA ILE A 97 -9.25 3.78 -5.41
C ILE A 97 -10.01 2.73 -6.22
N SER A 98 -9.75 1.46 -5.94
CA SER A 98 -10.43 0.32 -6.56
C SER A 98 -10.45 -0.89 -5.62
N GLU A 99 -11.26 -1.89 -5.95
CA GLU A 99 -11.12 -3.21 -5.35
C GLU A 99 -9.74 -3.79 -5.68
N ALA A 100 -9.15 -4.56 -4.77
CA ALA A 100 -7.80 -5.09 -4.95
C ALA A 100 -7.68 -5.89 -6.26
N LYS A 101 -8.66 -6.75 -6.55
CA LYS A 101 -8.68 -7.53 -7.79
C LYS A 101 -8.64 -6.63 -9.03
N GLU A 102 -9.51 -5.62 -9.09
CA GLU A 102 -9.56 -4.68 -10.22
C GLU A 102 -8.27 -3.86 -10.33
N PHE A 103 -7.67 -3.47 -9.22
CA PHE A 103 -6.38 -2.76 -9.20
C PHE A 103 -5.25 -3.56 -9.84
N PHE A 104 -5.14 -4.86 -9.56
CA PHE A 104 -4.08 -5.71 -10.11
C PHE A 104 -4.36 -6.14 -11.56
N GLU A 105 -5.63 -6.42 -11.91
CA GLU A 105 -6.01 -6.85 -13.26
C GLU A 105 -6.11 -5.67 -14.25
N ASN A 106 -6.70 -4.56 -13.82
CA ASN A 106 -6.99 -3.41 -14.67
C ASN A 106 -6.78 -2.06 -13.94
N PRO A 107 -5.52 -1.71 -13.56
CA PRO A 107 -5.24 -0.42 -12.95
C PRO A 107 -5.56 0.71 -13.92
N LYS A 108 -6.32 1.70 -13.44
CA LYS A 108 -6.91 2.77 -14.25
C LYS A 108 -5.99 3.98 -14.39
N HIS A 109 -5.25 4.33 -13.35
CA HIS A 109 -4.31 5.45 -13.38
C HIS A 109 -2.99 5.03 -14.06
N PRO A 110 -2.36 5.89 -14.88
CA PRO A 110 -1.05 5.58 -15.48
C PRO A 110 0.04 5.29 -14.44
N TYR A 111 0.00 5.97 -13.30
CA TYR A 111 0.90 5.68 -12.17
C TYR A 111 0.66 4.30 -11.58
N SER A 112 -0.59 3.91 -11.33
CA SER A 112 -0.95 2.57 -10.87
C SER A 112 -0.47 1.49 -11.84
N ARG A 113 -0.66 1.71 -13.15
CA ARG A 113 -0.13 0.80 -14.19
C ARG A 113 1.39 0.68 -14.10
N MET A 114 2.10 1.80 -14.00
CA MET A 114 3.56 1.82 -13.85
C MET A 114 4.01 1.06 -12.59
N LEU A 115 3.30 1.21 -11.46
CA LEU A 115 3.59 0.48 -10.22
C LEU A 115 3.48 -1.04 -10.42
N ILE A 116 2.39 -1.51 -11.02
CA ILE A 116 2.17 -2.93 -11.34
C ILE A 116 3.25 -3.46 -12.31
N ASP A 117 3.59 -2.68 -13.34
CA ASP A 117 4.60 -3.06 -14.33
C ASP A 117 6.02 -3.09 -13.73
N SER A 118 6.26 -2.38 -12.63
CA SER A 118 7.57 -2.29 -11.96
C SER A 118 7.83 -3.44 -10.98
N VAL A 119 6.83 -4.28 -10.69
CA VAL A 119 7.03 -5.45 -9.83
C VAL A 119 8.02 -6.41 -10.52
N PRO A 120 9.11 -6.85 -9.84
CA PRO A 120 10.26 -7.52 -10.47
C PRO A 120 9.94 -8.75 -11.34
N SER A 121 8.78 -9.38 -11.14
CA SER A 121 8.28 -10.47 -12.00
C SER A 121 7.94 -10.03 -13.43
N LYS A 122 7.91 -8.73 -13.75
CA LYS A 122 7.57 -8.17 -15.08
C LYS A 122 8.61 -7.25 -15.72
N GLY A 123 9.81 -7.14 -15.15
CA GLY A 123 10.95 -6.41 -15.76
C GLY A 123 11.02 -4.94 -15.34
N LEU A 124 12.13 -4.55 -14.72
CA LEU A 124 12.31 -3.20 -14.17
C LEU A 124 12.71 -2.19 -15.26
N LYS A 125 11.88 -1.17 -15.49
CA LYS A 125 12.33 0.11 -16.05
C LYS A 125 12.56 1.10 -14.90
N LYS A 126 13.80 1.52 -14.70
CA LYS A 126 14.14 2.59 -13.74
C LYS A 126 13.54 3.90 -14.23
N TYR A 127 12.43 4.34 -13.65
CA TYR A 127 11.90 5.68 -13.81
C TYR A 127 12.58 6.61 -12.80
N PHE A 128 13.45 7.49 -13.30
CA PHE A 128 14.00 8.57 -12.49
C PHE A 128 13.04 9.75 -12.50
N ASP A 129 12.52 10.10 -11.32
CA ASP A 129 11.66 11.26 -11.12
C ASP A 129 12.40 12.55 -11.48
N LYS A 130 12.02 13.20 -12.59
CA LYS A 130 12.20 14.65 -12.68
C LYS A 130 11.14 15.29 -11.79
N ILE A 131 11.59 15.80 -10.65
CA ILE A 131 10.73 16.35 -9.63
C ILE A 131 10.36 17.79 -10.01
N ASP A 132 9.07 18.05 -10.21
CA ASP A 132 8.49 19.39 -10.25
C ASP A 132 7.36 19.44 -9.24
N PHE A 133 7.57 20.12 -8.12
CA PHE A 133 6.59 20.26 -7.04
C PHE A 133 5.52 21.34 -7.33
N ASN A 134 5.68 22.12 -8.40
CA ASN A 134 4.86 23.30 -8.69
C ASN A 134 3.92 23.11 -9.88
N SER A 135 3.57 21.88 -10.25
CA SER A 135 2.63 21.67 -11.35
C SER A 135 1.23 22.14 -10.96
N GLU A 136 0.76 23.24 -11.55
CA GLU A 136 -0.66 23.65 -11.51
C GLU A 136 -1.58 22.57 -12.13
N GLY A 137 -1.01 21.67 -12.94
CA GLY A 137 -1.67 20.54 -13.56
C GLY A 137 -1.68 19.23 -12.73
N CYS A 138 -1.81 18.11 -13.44
CA CYS A 138 -1.75 16.76 -12.90
C CYS A 138 -0.38 16.47 -12.26
N SER A 139 -0.39 15.96 -11.03
CA SER A 139 0.82 15.68 -10.24
C SER A 139 1.76 14.66 -10.89
N TYR A 140 1.27 13.83 -11.81
CA TYR A 140 2.03 12.79 -12.50
C TYR A 140 2.39 13.15 -13.97
N TYR A 141 1.99 14.33 -14.48
CA TYR A 141 2.09 14.68 -15.90
C TYR A 141 3.48 14.49 -16.53
N LEU A 142 4.55 14.92 -15.86
CA LEU A 142 5.91 14.95 -16.43
C LEU A 142 6.48 13.59 -16.84
N ILE A 143 6.02 12.52 -16.18
CA ILE A 143 6.49 11.14 -16.42
C ILE A 143 5.35 10.22 -16.87
N CYS A 144 4.14 10.76 -16.99
CA CYS A 144 2.98 10.02 -17.46
C CYS A 144 3.13 9.70 -18.95
N GLN A 145 3.23 8.41 -19.28
CA GLN A 145 3.27 7.93 -20.68
C GLN A 145 2.00 8.27 -21.48
N ARG A 146 0.91 8.66 -20.80
CA ARG A 146 -0.38 9.03 -21.39
C ARG A 146 -0.69 10.52 -21.26
N ALA A 147 0.29 11.34 -20.88
CA ALA A 147 0.14 12.77 -20.72
C ALA A 147 -0.45 13.44 -21.97
N ARG A 148 -1.39 14.37 -21.76
CA ARG A 148 -1.94 15.27 -22.78
C ARG A 148 -1.74 16.72 -22.34
N GLU A 149 -1.81 17.68 -23.26
CA GLU A 149 -1.66 19.11 -22.93
C GLU A 149 -2.62 19.58 -21.81
N ILE A 150 -3.84 19.04 -21.75
CA ILE A 150 -4.80 19.37 -20.69
C ILE A 150 -4.27 19.02 -19.29
N CYS A 151 -3.45 17.98 -19.17
CA CYS A 151 -2.86 17.52 -17.91
C CYS A 151 -1.78 18.46 -17.39
N LYS A 152 -1.15 19.26 -18.25
CA LYS A 152 -0.15 20.26 -17.83
C LYS A 152 -0.81 21.45 -17.12
N LYS A 153 -2.01 21.81 -17.57
CA LYS A 153 -2.72 23.04 -17.16
C LYS A 153 -3.84 22.81 -16.14
N ASN A 154 -4.34 21.58 -16.02
CA ASN A 154 -5.49 21.29 -15.18
C ASN A 154 -5.16 20.17 -14.19
N ARG A 155 -5.53 20.39 -12.94
CA ARG A 155 -5.47 19.39 -11.88
C ARG A 155 -6.70 18.49 -11.97
N PRO A 156 -6.55 17.14 -12.09
CA PRO A 156 -7.70 16.25 -12.20
C PRO A 156 -8.55 16.26 -10.91
N SER A 157 -9.85 16.56 -11.07
CA SER A 157 -10.85 16.35 -10.02
C SER A 157 -11.08 14.86 -9.76
N TRP A 158 -11.66 14.54 -8.60
CA TRP A 158 -12.06 13.17 -8.29
C TRP A 158 -13.24 12.74 -9.17
N ILE A 159 -13.07 11.65 -9.90
CA ILE A 159 -14.09 11.00 -10.72
C ILE A 159 -14.54 9.76 -9.97
N LYS A 160 -15.83 9.69 -9.60
CA LYS A 160 -16.41 8.50 -8.96
C LYS A 160 -16.65 7.42 -10.01
N LEU A 161 -16.20 6.20 -9.71
CA LEU A 161 -16.44 5.01 -10.51
C LEU A 161 -17.31 4.03 -9.70
N GLU A 162 -17.80 2.97 -10.34
CA GLU A 162 -18.68 1.98 -9.71
C GLU A 162 -18.07 1.37 -8.42
N SER A 163 -16.81 0.97 -8.50
CA SER A 163 -16.02 0.31 -7.44
C SER A 163 -14.97 1.21 -6.77
N GLY A 164 -15.08 2.54 -6.92
CA GLY A 164 -14.12 3.47 -6.32
C GLY A 164 -14.04 4.83 -7.00
N GLY A 165 -12.85 5.22 -7.44
CA GLY A 165 -12.68 6.48 -8.16
C GLY A 165 -11.24 6.81 -8.51
N LEU A 166 -11.07 7.93 -9.20
CA LEU A 166 -9.83 8.23 -9.88
C LEU A 166 -9.61 9.73 -10.03
N ARG A 167 -8.35 10.18 -10.00
CA ARG A 167 -7.93 11.51 -10.45
C ARG A 167 -7.15 11.41 -11.74
N CYS A 168 -7.83 11.43 -12.88
CA CYS A 168 -7.15 11.47 -14.18
C CYS A 168 -8.01 12.21 -15.22
N LEU A 169 -7.35 12.96 -16.12
CA LEU A 169 -7.99 13.71 -17.20
C LEU A 169 -8.02 12.95 -18.53
N VAL A 170 -7.38 11.78 -18.56
CA VAL A 170 -7.31 10.93 -19.75
C VAL A 170 -8.25 9.77 -19.49
N ASP A 171 -9.22 9.56 -20.36
CA ASP A 171 -10.05 8.35 -20.33
C ASP A 171 -9.17 7.17 -20.72
N ILE A 172 -8.82 6.34 -19.73
CA ILE A 172 -7.96 5.16 -19.92
C ILE A 172 -8.78 3.86 -19.82
N TRP A 173 -10.02 3.97 -19.36
CA TRP A 173 -10.96 2.89 -19.06
C TRP A 173 -12.01 2.67 -20.16
N LYS A 174 -11.82 3.28 -21.34
CA LYS A 174 -12.57 2.99 -22.56
C LYS A 174 -11.69 2.28 -23.58
#